data_AF-A0A016UE18-F1
#
_entry.id   AF-A0A016UE18-F1
#
_cell.length_a   1.000
_cell.length_b   1.000
_cell.length_c   1.000
_cell.angle_alpha   90.00
_cell.angle_beta   90.00
_cell.angle_gamma   90.00
#
_symmetry.space_group_name_H-M   'P 1'
#
loop_
_entity.id
_entity.type
_entity.pdbx_description
1 polymer ?
#
loop_
_entity_poly.entity_id
_entity_poly.type
_entity_poly.pdbx_seq_one_letter_code
_entity_poly.pdbx_strand_id
1 'polypeptide(L)'
;MKLLTHNFLSSRFLKNVNNGYPLILRANQKANKEVEFNEKFVLNMMPKVDYASLYNAALSIGEAGNMPESLPEDWETNVPVLMEVGLRVEYSAWSERMYFLSIHFIRRKGYETTQKGEKTLKNRFIRRIFSWAIM
;
A
#
# COMPACT_ATOMS: atom_id res chain seq x y z
N MET A 1 -0.18 -4.39 -2.38
CA MET A 1 1.15 -4.10 -1.80
C MET A 1 1.42 -2.62 -1.92
N LYS A 2 2.05 -2.01 -0.90
CA LYS A 2 2.53 -0.61 -0.92
C LYS A 2 3.68 -0.43 -1.91
N LEU A 3 3.74 0.71 -2.60
CA LEU A 3 4.89 1.07 -3.45
C LEU A 3 6.20 1.08 -2.64
N LEU A 4 6.12 1.49 -1.38
CA LEU A 4 7.23 1.37 -0.44
C LEU A 4 7.74 -0.06 -0.29
N THR A 5 6.83 -1.03 -0.15
CA THR A 5 7.23 -2.44 -0.04
C THR A 5 7.89 -2.91 -1.32
N HIS A 6 7.35 -2.55 -2.49
CA HIS A 6 7.97 -2.86 -3.79
C HIS A 6 9.43 -2.36 -3.86
N ASN A 7 9.69 -1.17 -3.35
CA ASN A 7 11.00 -0.55 -3.37
C ASN A 7 12.07 -1.36 -2.61
N PHE A 8 11.68 -2.18 -1.64
CA PHE A 8 12.60 -3.06 -0.90
C PHE A 8 12.73 -4.48 -1.45
N LEU A 9 11.92 -4.85 -2.46
CA LEU A 9 11.96 -6.19 -3.03
C LEU A 9 13.03 -6.29 -4.12
N SER A 10 13.79 -7.38 -4.09
CA SER A 10 14.78 -7.71 -5.11
C SER A 10 14.72 -9.20 -5.45
N SER A 11 14.95 -9.54 -6.72
CA SER A 11 15.08 -10.92 -7.21
C SER A 11 16.52 -11.44 -7.18
N ARG A 12 17.47 -10.68 -6.59
CA ARG A 12 18.90 -11.05 -6.54
C ARG A 12 19.18 -12.37 -5.82
N PHE A 13 18.24 -12.86 -5.00
CA PHE A 13 18.33 -14.15 -4.33
C PHE A 13 18.03 -15.35 -5.23
N LEU A 14 17.54 -15.12 -6.46
CA LEU A 14 17.26 -16.19 -7.42
C LEU A 14 18.56 -16.65 -8.12
N LYS A 15 18.66 -17.96 -8.37
CA LYS A 15 19.81 -18.53 -9.10
C LYS A 15 19.91 -17.92 -10.50
N ASN A 16 21.13 -17.56 -10.91
CA ASN A 16 21.46 -16.99 -12.22
C ASN A 16 20.90 -15.57 -12.49
N VAL A 17 20.55 -14.80 -11.45
CA VAL A 17 20.17 -13.39 -11.60
C VAL A 17 21.33 -12.49 -11.18
N ASN A 18 21.95 -11.80 -12.15
CA ASN A 18 23.00 -10.81 -11.88
C ASN A 18 22.42 -9.44 -11.49
N ASN A 19 21.34 -9.00 -12.16
CA ASN A 19 20.65 -7.73 -11.90
C ASN A 19 19.22 -8.00 -11.44
N GLY A 20 18.99 -7.98 -10.13
CA GLY A 20 17.70 -8.31 -9.51
C GLY A 20 16.93 -7.12 -8.95
N TYR A 21 17.32 -5.89 -9.30
CA TYR A 21 16.74 -4.65 -8.78
C TYR A 21 16.92 -3.51 -9.79
N PRO A 22 15.93 -2.61 -9.99
CA PRO A 22 14.57 -2.65 -9.42
C PRO A 22 13.70 -3.72 -10.10
N LEU A 23 12.62 -4.13 -9.42
CA LEU A 23 11.63 -5.03 -10.00
C LEU A 23 10.69 -4.24 -10.93
N ILE A 24 10.24 -4.89 -12.01
CA ILE A 24 9.27 -4.29 -12.93
C ILE A 24 7.87 -4.46 -12.33
N LEU A 25 7.23 -3.35 -11.99
CA LEU A 25 5.85 -3.35 -11.51
C LEU A 25 4.87 -3.29 -12.68
N ARG A 26 3.93 -4.24 -12.72
CA ARG A 26 2.76 -4.20 -13.61
C ARG A 26 1.52 -4.47 -12.79
N ALA A 27 0.66 -3.46 -12.63
CA ALA A 27 -0.55 -3.56 -11.85
C ALA A 27 -1.77 -3.78 -12.75
N ASN A 28 -2.44 -4.92 -12.59
CA ASN A 28 -3.73 -5.17 -13.26
C ASN A 28 -4.92 -4.56 -12.47
N GLN A 29 -4.77 -4.39 -11.16
CA GLN A 29 -5.78 -3.84 -10.27
C GLN A 29 -5.10 -2.96 -9.23
N LYS A 30 -5.67 -1.77 -8.99
CA LYS A 30 -5.22 -0.82 -7.97
C LYS A 30 -6.36 -0.52 -7.00
N ALA A 31 -6.00 -0.22 -5.76
CA ALA A 31 -6.93 0.20 -4.72
C ALA A 31 -6.33 1.39 -3.99
N ASN A 32 -7.10 2.46 -3.87
CA ASN A 32 -6.70 3.66 -3.17
C ASN A 32 -7.10 3.49 -1.70
N LYS A 33 -6.15 3.69 -0.80
CA LYS A 33 -6.43 3.75 0.64
C LYS A 33 -6.01 5.12 1.10
N GLU A 34 -6.96 5.87 1.66
CA GLU A 34 -6.65 7.12 2.33
C GLU A 34 -5.79 6.83 3.56
N VAL A 35 -4.63 7.47 3.63
CA VAL A 35 -3.74 7.41 4.78
C VAL A 35 -3.40 8.82 5.20
N GLU A 36 -3.37 9.04 6.50
CA GLU A 36 -2.99 10.31 7.09
C GLU A 36 -1.49 10.56 6.84
N PHE A 37 -1.17 11.74 6.33
CA PHE A 37 0.22 12.12 6.07
C PHE A 37 0.99 12.22 7.38
N ASN A 38 2.08 11.44 7.49
CA ASN A 38 3.00 11.49 8.62
C ASN A 38 4.39 11.89 8.14
N GLU A 39 4.70 13.17 8.29
CA GLU A 39 5.98 13.76 7.90
C GLU A 39 7.19 13.03 8.51
N LYS A 40 7.13 12.73 9.81
CA LYS A 40 8.22 12.02 10.52
C LYS A 40 8.47 10.64 9.92
N PHE A 41 7.42 9.94 9.49
CA PHE A 41 7.57 8.65 8.83
C PHE A 41 8.28 8.79 7.48
N VAL A 42 7.86 9.77 6.67
CA VAL A 42 8.48 10.01 5.35
C VAL A 42 9.94 10.39 5.50
N LEU A 43 10.27 11.34 6.38
CA LEU A 43 11.65 11.75 6.65
C LEU A 43 12.55 10.60 7.08
N ASN A 44 12.03 9.69 7.92
CA ASN A 44 12.80 8.53 8.39
C ASN A 44 12.94 7.42 7.33
N MET A 45 12.00 7.33 6.39
CA MET A 45 11.98 6.28 5.38
C MET A 45 12.72 6.67 4.10
N MET A 46 12.63 7.92 3.68
CA MET A 46 13.23 8.42 2.44
C MET A 46 14.72 8.10 2.28
N PRO A 47 15.58 8.22 3.30
CA PRO A 47 17.00 7.86 3.19
C PRO A 47 17.25 6.36 2.92
N LYS A 48 16.26 5.50 3.18
CA LYS A 48 16.33 4.04 2.97
C LYS A 48 15.73 3.61 1.64
N VAL A 49 14.97 4.49 1.00
CA VAL A 49 14.23 4.23 -0.23
C VAL A 49 15.09 4.64 -1.41
N ASP A 50 15.15 3.79 -2.44
CA ASP A 50 15.67 4.23 -3.73
C ASP A 50 14.60 5.04 -4.45
N TYR A 51 14.78 6.36 -4.50
CA TYR A 51 13.82 7.28 -5.10
C TYR A 51 13.55 6.98 -6.58
N ALA A 52 14.59 6.67 -7.35
CA ALA A 52 14.45 6.43 -8.79
C ALA A 52 13.58 5.17 -9.04
N SER A 53 13.81 4.12 -8.27
CA SER A 53 12.98 2.91 -8.30
C SER A 53 11.53 3.19 -7.88
N LEU A 54 11.31 4.01 -6.85
CA LEU A 54 9.97 4.40 -6.40
C LEU A 54 9.22 5.20 -7.47
N TYR A 55 9.87 6.21 -8.04
CA TYR A 55 9.32 7.05 -9.10
C TYR A 55 8.93 6.21 -10.32
N ASN A 56 9.84 5.35 -10.79
CA ASN A 56 9.57 4.45 -11.92
C ASN A 56 8.41 3.48 -11.64
N ALA A 57 8.33 2.94 -10.43
CA ALA A 57 7.21 2.10 -10.02
C ALA A 57 5.88 2.87 -10.03
N ALA A 58 5.85 4.09 -9.49
CA ALA A 58 4.67 4.94 -9.50
C ALA A 58 4.26 5.33 -10.94
N LEU A 59 5.24 5.66 -11.80
CA LEU A 59 5.04 5.99 -13.20
C LEU A 59 4.43 4.81 -13.98
N SER A 60 4.96 3.60 -13.77
CA SER A 60 4.49 2.37 -14.45
C SER A 60 3.03 2.02 -14.16
N ILE A 61 2.47 2.50 -13.04
CA ILE A 61 1.08 2.28 -12.65
C ILE A 61 0.19 3.52 -12.82
N GLY A 62 0.75 4.61 -13.36
CA GLY A 62 0.04 5.88 -13.59
C GLY A 62 -0.32 6.63 -12.30
N GLU A 63 0.44 6.44 -11.22
CA GLU A 63 0.23 7.08 -9.92
C GLU A 63 1.38 8.01 -9.52
N ALA A 64 2.26 8.40 -10.45
CA ALA A 64 3.34 9.34 -10.20
C ALA A 64 2.84 10.73 -9.79
N GLY A 65 1.67 11.16 -10.28
CA GLY A 65 1.06 12.44 -9.92
C GLY A 65 2.00 13.61 -10.23
N ASN A 66 2.29 14.42 -9.21
CA ASN A 66 3.23 15.55 -9.29
C ASN A 66 4.59 15.23 -8.63
N MET A 67 4.94 13.95 -8.44
CA MET A 67 6.28 13.63 -7.96
C MET A 67 7.33 14.13 -8.96
N PRO A 68 8.39 14.78 -8.47
CA PRO A 68 9.50 15.18 -9.34
C PRO A 68 10.22 13.93 -9.87
N GLU A 69 10.84 14.04 -11.05
CA GLU A 69 11.58 12.92 -11.64
C GLU A 69 12.86 12.59 -10.85
N SER A 70 13.47 13.63 -10.26
CA SER A 70 14.63 13.54 -9.37
C SER A 70 14.30 14.17 -8.03
N LEU A 71 14.80 13.56 -6.95
CA LEU A 71 14.65 14.12 -5.61
C LEU A 71 15.43 15.45 -5.51
N PRO A 72 14.77 16.59 -5.21
CA PRO A 72 15.46 17.87 -5.01
C PRO A 72 16.41 17.84 -3.81
N GLU A 73 17.43 18.70 -3.76
CA GLU A 73 18.36 18.76 -2.62
C GLU A 73 17.69 19.19 -1.31
N ASP A 74 16.64 20.02 -1.39
CA ASP A 74 15.87 20.58 -0.28
C ASP A 74 14.65 19.73 0.13
N TRP A 75 14.59 18.46 -0.31
CA TRP A 75 13.42 17.61 -0.13
C TRP A 75 12.98 17.42 1.33
N GLU A 76 13.89 17.53 2.31
CA GLU A 76 13.60 17.38 3.74
C GLU A 76 12.75 18.51 4.32
N THR A 77 12.81 19.70 3.71
CA THR A 77 12.06 20.89 4.16
C THR A 77 10.91 21.22 3.20
N ASN A 78 10.91 20.59 2.02
CA ASN A 78 9.93 20.84 0.97
C ASN A 78 8.64 20.03 1.22
N VAL A 79 7.74 20.59 2.03
CA VAL A 79 6.44 19.99 2.39
C VAL A 79 5.64 19.49 1.19
N PRO A 80 5.53 20.22 0.05
CA PRO A 80 4.88 19.70 -1.15
C PRO A 80 5.45 18.37 -1.65
N VAL A 81 6.79 18.26 -1.73
CA VAL A 81 7.46 17.03 -2.17
C VAL A 81 7.25 15.91 -1.15
N LEU A 82 7.39 16.20 0.14
CA LEU A 82 7.16 15.21 1.21
C LEU A 82 5.73 14.68 1.19
N MET A 83 4.75 15.56 0.96
CA MET A 83 3.34 15.19 0.90
C MET A 83 3.05 14.31 -0.32
N GLU A 84 3.52 14.70 -1.51
CA GLU A 84 3.36 13.90 -2.73
C GLU A 84 4.00 12.53 -2.58
N VAL A 85 5.25 12.46 -2.09
CA VAL A 85 5.92 11.17 -1.89
C VAL A 85 5.23 10.34 -0.80
N GLY A 86 4.89 10.95 0.33
CA GLY A 86 4.24 10.30 1.47
C GLY A 86 2.90 9.65 1.11
N LEU A 87 2.06 10.35 0.34
CA LEU A 87 0.77 9.82 -0.12
C LEU A 87 0.93 8.60 -1.05
N ARG A 88 2.04 8.49 -1.78
CA ARG A 88 2.29 7.40 -2.75
C ARG A 88 2.98 6.19 -2.15
N VAL A 89 3.84 6.42 -1.17
CA VAL A 89 4.52 5.40 -0.35
C VAL A 89 3.50 4.46 0.31
N GLU A 90 2.29 4.95 0.62
CA GLU A 90 1.33 4.23 1.46
C GLU A 90 0.14 3.53 0.78
N TYR A 91 0.28 3.18 -0.50
CA TYR A 91 -0.76 2.50 -1.29
C TYR A 91 -0.97 1.00 -0.95
N SER A 92 -1.88 0.64 -0.03
CA SER A 92 -2.12 -0.78 0.26
C SER A 92 -3.21 -1.42 -0.63
N ALA A 93 -2.82 -2.24 -1.60
CA ALA A 93 -3.77 -3.19 -2.21
C ALA A 93 -4.11 -4.35 -1.23
N TRP A 94 -5.41 -4.48 -0.92
CA TRP A 94 -6.19 -5.57 -0.25
C TRP A 94 -6.65 -5.38 1.21
N SER A 95 -7.98 -5.28 1.39
CA SER A 95 -8.73 -6.00 2.45
C SER A 95 -10.20 -6.35 2.12
N GLU A 96 -10.62 -6.42 0.86
CA GLU A 96 -12.02 -6.80 0.54
C GLU A 96 -12.23 -8.31 0.32
N ARG A 97 -11.18 -9.09 0.01
CA ARG A 97 -11.31 -10.55 -0.19
C ARG A 97 -11.66 -11.30 1.11
N MET A 98 -11.29 -10.77 2.27
CA MET A 98 -11.65 -11.37 3.56
C MET A 98 -13.14 -11.17 3.90
N TYR A 99 -13.73 -10.04 3.51
CA TYR A 99 -15.18 -9.79 3.65
C TYR A 99 -16.00 -10.56 2.60
N PHE A 100 -15.55 -10.61 1.35
CA PHE A 100 -16.26 -11.35 0.31
C PHE A 100 -16.21 -12.87 0.52
N LEU A 101 -15.10 -13.44 0.98
CA LEU A 101 -15.02 -14.87 1.28
C LEU A 101 -15.88 -15.27 2.48
N SER A 102 -16.02 -14.41 3.48
CA SER A 102 -16.91 -14.67 4.63
C SER A 102 -18.39 -14.56 4.25
N ILE A 103 -18.79 -13.58 3.43
CA ILE A 103 -20.16 -13.49 2.89
C ILE A 103 -20.47 -14.65 1.93
N HIS A 104 -19.52 -15.02 1.06
CA HIS A 104 -19.69 -16.13 0.12
C HIS A 104 -19.77 -17.49 0.85
N PHE A 105 -19.01 -17.67 1.94
CA PHE A 105 -19.10 -18.85 2.80
C PHE A 105 -20.42 -18.92 3.60
N ILE A 106 -20.92 -17.78 4.09
CA ILE A 106 -22.22 -17.67 4.79
C ILE A 106 -23.38 -17.95 3.82
N ARG A 107 -23.31 -17.45 2.58
CA ARG A 107 -24.32 -17.67 1.53
C ARG A 107 -24.33 -19.13 1.03
N ARG A 108 -23.19 -19.82 1.01
CA ARG A 108 -23.08 -21.27 0.71
C ARG A 108 -23.70 -22.16 1.79
N LYS A 109 -23.82 -21.66 3.03
CA LYS A 109 -24.42 -22.36 4.19
C LYS A 109 -25.91 -22.07 4.37
N GLY A 110 -26.54 -21.31 3.46
CA GLY A 110 -27.99 -21.08 3.44
C GLY A 110 -28.51 -20.07 4.45
N TYR A 111 -27.66 -19.23 5.04
CA TYR A 111 -28.10 -18.19 5.96
C TYR A 111 -28.38 -16.87 5.20
N GLU A 112 -29.60 -16.37 5.29
CA GLU A 112 -29.96 -15.05 4.78
C GLU A 112 -29.45 -13.96 5.72
N THR A 113 -28.58 -13.08 5.21
CA THR A 113 -28.09 -11.93 5.97
C THR A 113 -29.06 -10.77 5.83
N THR A 114 -29.72 -10.38 6.91
CA THR A 114 -30.45 -9.10 6.96
C THR A 114 -29.45 -7.93 6.99
N GLN A 115 -29.79 -6.80 6.33
CA GLN A 115 -28.97 -5.58 6.26
C GLN A 115 -28.47 -5.07 7.63
N LYS A 116 -29.23 -5.34 8.71
CA LYS A 116 -28.88 -5.00 10.09
C LYS A 116 -27.83 -5.96 10.71
N GLY A 117 -27.87 -7.24 10.33
CA GLY A 117 -26.88 -8.26 10.70
C GLY A 117 -25.51 -8.03 10.05
N GLU A 118 -25.52 -7.54 8.81
CA GLU A 118 -24.30 -7.26 8.03
C GLU A 118 -23.49 -6.10 8.64
N LYS A 119 -24.16 -5.02 9.06
CA LYS A 119 -23.52 -3.89 9.78
C LYS A 119 -22.96 -4.28 11.14
N THR A 120 -23.65 -5.16 11.88
CA THR A 120 -23.20 -5.62 13.21
C THR A 120 -22.05 -6.62 13.13
N LEU A 121 -22.01 -7.47 12.11
CA LEU A 121 -20.88 -8.35 11.82
C LEU A 121 -19.64 -7.56 11.39
N LYS A 122 -19.80 -6.55 10.52
CA LYS A 122 -18.72 -5.63 10.13
C LYS A 122 -18.11 -4.93 11.35
N ASN A 123 -18.93 -4.40 12.26
CA ASN A 123 -18.44 -3.76 13.48
C ASN A 123 -17.77 -4.71 14.48
N ARG A 124 -18.27 -5.95 14.64
CA ARG A 124 -17.63 -6.96 15.52
C ARG A 124 -16.32 -7.49 14.95
N PHE A 125 -16.23 -7.65 13.63
CA PHE A 125 -15.01 -8.11 12.96
C PHE A 125 -13.92 -7.02 13.01
N ILE A 126 -14.28 -5.76 12.77
CA ILE A 126 -13.37 -4.60 12.93
C ILE A 126 -12.86 -4.50 14.37
N ARG A 127 -13.72 -4.67 15.38
CA ARG A 127 -13.30 -4.66 16.80
C ARG A 127 -12.32 -5.78 17.15
N ARG A 128 -12.47 -6.98 16.58
CA ARG A 128 -11.52 -8.10 16.79
C ARG A 128 -10.17 -7.88 16.11
N ILE A 129 -10.14 -7.21 14.97
CA ILE A 129 -8.89 -6.83 14.30
C ILE A 129 -8.17 -5.73 15.09
N PHE A 130 -8.89 -4.72 15.58
CA PHE A 130 -8.31 -3.66 16.41
C PHE A 130 -7.82 -4.15 17.79
N SER A 131 -8.46 -5.16 18.38
CA SER A 131 -8.02 -5.73 19.67
C SER A 131 -6.71 -6.52 19.60
N TRP A 132 -6.27 -6.95 18.40
CA TRP A 132 -4.99 -7.65 18.20
C TRP A 132 -3.85 -6.72 17.77
N ALA A 133 -4.17 -5.44 17.50
CA ALA A 133 -3.19 -4.43 17.08
C ALA A 133 -2.74 -3.51 18.24
N ILE A 134 -3.29 -3.69 19.46
CA ILE A 134 -2.98 -2.92 20.68
C ILE A 134 -2.32 -3.82 21.76
N MET A 135 -1.98 -5.07 21.43
CA MET A 135 -1.16 -5.96 22.28
C MET A 135 0.17 -6.26 21.63
#